data_AF-A0A5C6BU33-F1
#
_entry.id   AF-A0A5C6BU33-F1
#
_cell.length_a   1.000
_cell.length_b   1.000
_cell.length_c   1.000
_cell.angle_alpha   90.00
_cell.angle_beta   90.00
_cell.angle_gamma   90.00
#
_symmetry.space_group_name_H-M   'P 1'
#
loop_
_entity.id
_entity.type
_entity.pdbx_description
1 polymer ?
#
loop_
_entity_poly.entity_id
_entity_poly.type
_entity_poly.pdbx_seq_one_letter_code
_entity_poly.pdbx_strand_id
1 'polypeptide(L)' 'MSNHELRKQISLFVPLSHWKAIRQEAARRNIPMTELCRRWMKSELAALLDQSGTSNRGQ' A
#
# COMPACT_ATOMS: atom_id res chain seq x y z
N MET A 1 -8.77 12.48 -20.63
CA MET A 1 -8.63 11.03 -20.90
C MET A 1 -8.23 10.37 -19.60
N SER A 2 -9.05 9.46 -19.07
CA SER A 2 -8.79 8.79 -17.80
C SER A 2 -7.52 7.94 -17.94
N ASN A 3 -6.43 8.39 -17.32
CA ASN A 3 -5.24 7.57 -17.15
C ASN A 3 -5.62 6.44 -16.18
N HIS A 4 -6.22 5.37 -16.69
CA HIS A 4 -6.54 4.19 -15.91
C HIS A 4 -5.22 3.50 -15.58
N GLU A 5 -4.58 3.95 -14.50
CA GLU A 5 -3.44 3.25 -13.93
C GLU A 5 -3.80 1.77 -13.78
N LEU A 6 -2.98 0.90 -14.36
CA LEU A 6 -3.13 -0.54 -14.22
C LEU A 6 -2.95 -0.89 -12.74
N ARG A 7 -3.98 -1.46 -12.13
CA ARG A 7 -3.96 -1.87 -10.73
C ARG A 7 -3.73 -3.36 -10.63
N LYS A 8 -2.84 -3.77 -9.73
CA LYS A 8 -2.65 -5.15 -9.32
C LYS A 8 -3.12 -5.32 -7.88
N GLN A 9 -3.71 -6.47 -7.59
CA GLN A 9 -4.01 -6.89 -6.22
C GLN A 9 -2.82 -7.68 -5.68
N ILE A 10 -2.43 -7.41 -4.44
CA ILE A 10 -1.41 -8.19 -3.72
C ILE A 10 -2.07 -8.95 -2.56
N SER A 11 -1.64 -10.18 -2.35
CA SER A 11 -2.03 -11.01 -1.21
C SER A 11 -0.88 -11.04 -0.22
N LEU A 12 -1.16 -10.73 1.06
CA LEU A 12 -0.16 -10.71 2.12
C LEU A 12 -0.48 -11.80 3.14
N PHE A 13 0.50 -12.64 3.46
CA PHE A 13 0.43 -13.61 4.55
C PHE A 13 1.01 -12.98 5.82
N VAL A 14 0.22 -12.94 6.88
CA VAL A 14 0.62 -12.42 8.20
C VAL A 14 0.11 -13.34 9.30
N PRO A 15 0.74 -13.36 10.49
CA PRO A 15 0.18 -14.02 11.66
C PRO A 15 -1.25 -13.57 11.94
N LEU A 16 -2.08 -14.49 12.45
CA LEU A 16 -3.49 -14.20 12.75
C LEU A 16 -3.65 -13.04 13.75
N SER A 17 -2.73 -12.92 14.71
CA SER A 17 -2.69 -11.81 15.67
C SER A 17 -2.57 -10.45 14.98
N HIS A 18 -1.68 -10.34 13.99
CA HIS A 18 -1.48 -9.10 13.23
C HIS A 18 -2.70 -8.79 12.37
N TRP A 19 -3.26 -9.80 11.69
CA TRP A 19 -4.50 -9.62 10.92
C TRP A 19 -5.65 -9.09 11.78
N LYS A 20 -5.83 -9.65 12.99
CA LYS A 20 -6.85 -9.19 13.95
C LYS A 20 -6.63 -7.74 14.35
N ALA A 21 -5.39 -7.36 14.66
CA ALA A 21 -5.04 -5.98 15.01
C ALA A 21 -5.35 -5.00 13.87
N ILE A 22 -4.97 -5.33 12.63
CA ILE A 22 -5.26 -4.51 11.45
C ILE A 22 -6.77 -4.36 11.24
N ARG A 23 -7.51 -5.46 11.39
CA ARG A 23 -8.98 -5.47 11.24
C ARG A 23 -9.66 -4.59 12.29
N GLN A 24 -9.24 -4.69 13.55
CA GLN A 24 -9.77 -3.87 14.63
C GLN A 24 -9.51 -2.38 14.39
N GLU A 25 -8.30 -2.03 13.94
CA GLU A 25 -7.95 -0.64 13.67
C GLU A 25 -8.74 -0.05 12.50
N ALA A 26 -8.98 -0.85 11.44
CA ALA A 26 -9.82 -0.46 10.33
C ALA A 26 -11.27 -0.19 10.78
N ALA A 27 -11.82 -1.07 11.63
CA ALA A 27 -13.14 -0.89 12.23
C ALA A 27 -13.22 0.35 13.12
N ARG A 28 -12.22 0.57 13.98
CA ARG A 28 -12.13 1.75 14.87
C ARG A 28 -12.14 3.06 14.08
N ARG A 29 -11.49 3.09 12.92
CA ARG A 29 -11.45 4.25 12.01
C ARG A 29 -12.62 4.33 11.03
N ASN A 30 -13.52 3.34 11.04
CA ASN A 30 -14.62 3.19 10.10
C ASN A 30 -14.18 3.27 8.61
N ILE A 31 -13.12 2.55 8.26
CA ILE A 31 -12.61 2.45 6.88
C ILE A 31 -12.34 1.00 6.47
N PRO A 32 -12.35 0.66 5.18
CA PRO A 32 -11.95 -0.66 4.70
C PRO A 32 -10.49 -0.98 5.06
N MET A 33 -10.20 -2.26 5.36
CA MET A 33 -8.82 -2.70 5.65
C MET A 33 -7.85 -2.38 4.52
N THR A 34 -8.28 -2.50 3.26
CA THR A 34 -7.47 -2.18 2.07
C THR A 34 -7.07 -0.70 2.02
N GLU A 35 -7.95 0.20 2.43
CA GLU A 35 -7.68 1.63 2.52
C GLU A 35 -6.70 1.93 3.66
N LEU A 36 -6.88 1.28 4.82
CA LEU A 36 -5.93 1.39 5.93
C LEU A 36 -4.51 0.97 5.50
N CYS A 37 -4.38 -0.20 4.87
CA CYS A 37 -3.10 -0.68 4.37
C CYS A 37 -2.50 0.27 3.33
N ARG A 38 -3.30 0.80 2.40
CA ARG A 38 -2.84 1.78 1.39
C ARG A 38 -2.28 3.04 2.05
N ARG A 39 -2.93 3.55 3.10
CA ARG A 39 -2.46 4.74 3.84
C ARG A 39 -1.13 4.49 4.54
N TRP A 40 -0.97 3.33 5.17
CA TRP A 40 0.28 2.98 5.85
C TRP A 40 1.43 2.74 4.88
N MET A 41 1.15 2.18 3.70
CA MET A 41 2.19 2.00 2.66
C MET A 41 2.60 3.29 1.97
N LYS A 42 1.83 4.38 2.09
CA LYS A 42 1.98 5.58 1.26
C LYS A 42 3.37 6.23 1.35
N SER A 43 3.94 6.33 2.56
CA SER A 43 5.25 6.99 2.76
C SER A 43 6.38 6.18 2.13
N GLU A 44 6.45 4.89 2.46
CA GLU A 44 7.48 3.99 1.95
C GLU A 44 7.37 3.82 0.43
N LEU A 45 6.14 3.74 -0.10
CA LEU A 45 5.91 3.64 -1.54
C LEU A 45 6.36 4.91 -2.27
N ALA A 46 6.10 6.10 -1.72
CA ALA A 46 6.58 7.34 -2.31
C ALA A 46 8.12 7.37 -2.37
N ALA A 47 8.79 6.99 -1.29
CA ALA A 47 10.25 6.92 -1.25
C ALA A 47 10.83 5.92 -2.26
N LEU A 48 10.17 4.78 -2.49
CA LEU A 48 10.59 3.79 -3.49
C LEU A 48 10.40 4.31 -4.93
N LEU A 49 9.30 5.01 -5.19
CA LEU A 49 9.02 5.56 -6.52
C LEU A 49 10.02 6.67 -6.89
N ASP A 50 10.38 7.53 -5.94
CA ASP A 50 11.37 8.59 -6.17
C ASP A 50 12.75 8.02 -6.54
N GLN A 51 13.18 6.95 -5.86
CA GLN A 51 14.44 6.26 -6.17
C GLN A 51 14.44 5.60 -7.56
N SER A 52 13.29 5.06 -7.98
CA SER A 52 13.14 4.45 -9.30
C SER A 52 13.22 5.46 -10.46
N GLY A 53 12.89 6.73 -10.21
CA GLY A 53 13.03 7.83 -11.18
C GLY A 53 14.48 8.26 -11.43
N THR A 54 15.39 8.00 -10.48
CA THR A 54 16.82 8.31 -10.59
C THR A 54 17.67 7.20 -11.22
N SER A 55 17.17 5.95 -11.28
CA SER A 55 17.98 4.81 -11.72
C SER A 55 17.96 4.52 -13.23
N ASN A 56 17.18 5.26 -14.03
CA ASN A 56 17.05 5.04 -15.49
C ASN A 56 17.81 6.07 -16.37
N ARG A 57 18.79 6.81 -15.83
CA ARG A 57 19.65 7.74 -16.63
C ARG A 57 21.11 7.31 -16.68
N GLY A 58 21.37 6.05 -17.00
CA GLY A 58 22.75 5.58 -17.15
C GLY A 58 22.86 4.16 -17.67
N GLN A 59 22.42 3.92 -18.91
CA GLN A 59 23.02 2.97 -19.84
C GLN A 59 22.93 3.57 -21.25
#